data_AF-A0A5R1M8F2-F1
#
_entry.id   AF-A0A5R1M8F2-F1
#
_cell.length_a   1.000
_cell.length_b   1.000
_cell.length_c   1.000
_cell.angle_alpha   90.00
_cell.angle_beta   90.00
_cell.angle_gamma   90.00
#
_symmetry.space_group_name_H-M   'P 1'
#
loop_
_entity.id
_entity.type
_entity.pdbx_description
1 polymer ?
#
loop_
_entity_poly.entity_id
_entity_poly.type
_entity_poly.pdbx_seq_one_letter_code
_entity_poly.pdbx_strand_id
1 'polypeptide(L)'
;MEKSISTFMYLSVLLGCIFLFIKYRLYVLDHRSLFQQPLFWAAIGLPLFTSLYFGSFVWIDKIHSFSLTSHGYERFLDISKLPLLILASAVPLVSIVNNLHRTKQTEKQISEAERKNRVDLYYNHMKFHLDLYKKIEGKRIGSYYPVQEAQAEAIYQHFIKHPQELYRKAYPQSTPDDSQQLDINEQFVIDLHKCWVEINARLKQLSESENQIHPTEELCTTKMRIFVGVMIIYEKTCKLLCLGGFHYKKSFVINDSYNKYQVYSPFYDFGTLYESLQSLEEITYAFLDTCRNEVVNLYFPIEDKILIYGEGILENWFKYSQFLITIAYQPAKMSRLPQLRRD
;
A
#
# COMPACT_ATOMS: atom_id res chain seq x y z
N MET A 1 -70.00 2.53 -34.10
CA MET A 1 -69.06 3.68 -34.11
C MET A 1 -68.49 3.94 -32.71
N GLU A 2 -69.33 4.04 -31.67
CA GLU A 2 -68.92 4.32 -30.28
C GLU A 2 -67.94 3.31 -29.66
N LYS A 3 -68.14 1.99 -29.86
CA LYS A 3 -67.23 0.96 -29.32
C LYS A 3 -65.80 1.07 -29.89
N SER A 4 -65.68 1.46 -31.16
CA SER A 4 -64.38 1.68 -31.83
C SER A 4 -63.66 2.90 -31.24
N ILE A 5 -64.40 4.00 -31.03
CA ILE A 5 -63.88 5.23 -30.42
C ILE A 5 -63.35 4.97 -29.00
N SER A 6 -64.08 4.19 -28.20
CA SER A 6 -63.66 3.81 -26.85
C SER A 6 -62.33 3.03 -26.84
N THR A 7 -62.20 2.02 -27.71
CA THR A 7 -60.96 1.24 -27.83
C THR A 7 -59.76 2.08 -28.30
N PHE A 8 -59.97 3.02 -29.23
CA PHE A 8 -58.92 3.95 -29.66
C PHE A 8 -58.47 4.89 -28.54
N MET A 9 -59.42 5.38 -27.72
CA MET A 9 -59.10 6.21 -26.55
C MET A 9 -58.25 5.46 -25.53
N TYR A 10 -58.61 4.20 -25.20
CA TYR A 10 -57.80 3.37 -24.30
C TYR A 10 -56.39 3.13 -24.83
N LEU A 11 -56.26 2.77 -26.11
CA LEU A 11 -54.95 2.58 -26.73
C LEU A 11 -54.12 3.87 -26.71
N SER A 12 -54.73 5.02 -26.98
CA SER A 12 -54.05 6.31 -26.93
C SER A 12 -53.56 6.65 -25.51
N VAL A 13 -54.39 6.38 -24.48
CA VAL A 13 -54.01 6.59 -23.08
C VAL A 13 -52.88 5.63 -22.68
N LEU A 14 -52.99 4.35 -23.04
CA LEU A 14 -51.98 3.34 -22.73
C LEU A 14 -50.65 3.65 -23.42
N LEU A 15 -50.66 4.02 -24.69
CA LEU A 15 -49.46 4.46 -25.41
C LEU A 15 -48.86 5.75 -24.81
N GLY A 16 -49.70 6.70 -24.39
CA GLY A 16 -49.26 7.89 -23.68
C GLY A 16 -48.58 7.56 -22.35
N CYS A 17 -49.17 6.67 -21.54
CA CYS A 17 -48.57 6.19 -20.30
C CYS A 17 -47.24 5.46 -20.52
N ILE A 18 -47.17 4.58 -21.53
CA ILE A 18 -45.93 3.88 -21.91
C ILE A 18 -44.87 4.89 -22.36
N PHE A 19 -45.25 5.87 -23.18
CA PHE A 19 -44.34 6.92 -23.64
C PHE A 19 -43.76 7.72 -22.47
N LEU A 20 -44.60 8.14 -21.51
CA LEU A 20 -44.14 8.82 -20.30
C LEU A 20 -43.24 7.92 -19.45
N PHE A 21 -43.60 6.65 -19.29
CA PHE A 21 -42.83 5.66 -18.52
C PHE A 21 -41.41 5.45 -19.09
N ILE A 22 -41.29 5.38 -20.42
CA ILE A 22 -40.02 5.30 -21.13
C ILE A 22 -39.26 6.64 -21.04
N LYS A 23 -39.93 7.77 -21.32
CA LYS A 23 -39.34 9.11 -21.31
C LYS A 23 -38.68 9.45 -19.97
N TYR A 24 -39.33 9.09 -18.86
CA TYR A 24 -38.82 9.31 -17.51
C TYR A 24 -37.98 8.15 -16.96
N ARG A 25 -37.67 7.13 -17.78
CA ARG A 25 -36.85 5.96 -17.40
C ARG A 25 -37.33 5.22 -16.15
N LEU A 26 -38.64 5.18 -15.95
CA LEU A 26 -39.27 4.55 -14.78
C LEU A 26 -39.13 3.01 -14.75
N TYR A 27 -38.62 2.42 -15.83
CA TYR A 27 -38.26 1.01 -15.92
C TYR A 27 -36.91 0.67 -15.30
N VAL A 28 -36.06 1.67 -14.99
CA VAL A 28 -34.74 1.43 -14.40
C VAL A 28 -34.90 1.13 -12.92
N LEU A 29 -34.50 -0.08 -12.52
CA LEU A 29 -34.45 -0.49 -11.12
C LEU A 29 -33.16 0.01 -10.46
N ASP A 30 -33.28 0.46 -9.21
CA ASP A 30 -32.14 0.76 -8.36
C ASP A 30 -32.11 -0.13 -7.10
N HIS A 31 -31.15 0.13 -6.22
CA HIS A 31 -30.92 -0.66 -5.01
C HIS A 31 -31.82 -0.27 -3.83
N ARG A 32 -32.62 0.78 -3.95
CA ARG A 32 -33.52 1.25 -2.88
C ARG A 32 -34.65 0.24 -2.68
N SER A 33 -35.52 0.48 -1.69
CA SER A 33 -36.65 -0.41 -1.40
C SER A 33 -37.51 -0.69 -2.64
N LEU A 34 -38.01 -1.93 -2.77
CA LEU A 34 -38.86 -2.36 -3.89
C LEU A 34 -40.10 -1.46 -4.04
N PHE A 35 -40.68 -1.01 -2.92
CA PHE A 35 -41.85 -0.13 -2.91
C PHE A 35 -41.58 1.28 -3.45
N GLN A 36 -40.31 1.68 -3.55
CA GLN A 36 -39.92 2.94 -4.16
C GLN A 36 -39.72 2.81 -5.68
N GLN A 37 -39.72 1.59 -6.22
CA GLN A 37 -39.48 1.34 -7.64
C GLN A 37 -40.73 1.63 -8.46
N PRO A 38 -40.70 2.56 -9.43
CA PRO A 38 -41.85 2.86 -10.28
C PRO A 38 -42.30 1.64 -11.11
N LEU A 39 -41.36 0.77 -11.51
CA LEU A 39 -41.66 -0.46 -12.24
C LEU A 39 -42.50 -1.46 -11.42
N PHE A 40 -42.32 -1.49 -10.09
CA PHE A 40 -43.14 -2.31 -9.19
C PHE A 40 -44.60 -1.85 -9.20
N TRP A 41 -44.82 -0.54 -9.08
CA TRP A 41 -46.17 0.02 -9.16
C TRP A 41 -46.79 -0.09 -10.55
N ALA A 42 -45.99 -0.02 -11.62
CA ALA A 42 -46.47 -0.27 -12.98
C ALA A 42 -46.94 -1.72 -13.17
N ALA A 43 -46.23 -2.70 -12.59
CA ALA A 43 -46.60 -4.12 -12.64
C ALA A 43 -47.93 -4.45 -11.93
N ILE A 44 -48.34 -3.63 -10.95
CA ILE A 44 -49.64 -3.73 -10.27
C ILE A 44 -50.69 -2.88 -10.98
N GLY A 45 -50.36 -1.62 -11.23
CA GLY A 45 -51.27 -0.58 -11.71
C GLY A 45 -51.76 -0.83 -13.13
N LEU A 46 -50.91 -1.34 -14.03
CA LEU A 46 -51.30 -1.56 -15.42
C LEU A 46 -52.32 -2.71 -15.56
N PRO A 47 -52.13 -3.90 -14.97
CA PRO A 47 -53.17 -4.93 -14.92
C PRO A 47 -54.44 -4.48 -14.21
N LEU A 48 -54.33 -3.74 -13.10
CA LEU A 48 -55.49 -3.25 -12.34
C LEU A 48 -56.32 -2.26 -13.17
N PHE A 49 -55.68 -1.25 -13.74
CA PHE A 49 -56.34 -0.27 -14.60
C PHE A 49 -57.00 -0.94 -15.81
N THR A 50 -56.29 -1.87 -16.45
CA THR A 50 -56.79 -2.59 -17.62
C THR A 50 -57.97 -3.51 -17.26
N SER A 51 -57.91 -4.19 -16.12
CA SER A 51 -59.01 -5.00 -15.61
C SER A 51 -60.25 -4.14 -15.32
N LEU A 52 -60.10 -3.00 -14.67
CA LEU A 52 -61.21 -2.10 -14.37
C LEU A 52 -61.81 -1.50 -15.65
N TYR A 53 -60.96 -1.13 -16.61
CA TYR A 53 -61.41 -0.60 -17.90
C TYR A 53 -62.26 -1.62 -18.66
N PHE A 54 -61.75 -2.83 -18.91
CA PHE A 54 -62.53 -3.87 -19.59
C PHE A 54 -63.71 -4.40 -18.75
N GLY A 55 -63.54 -4.48 -17.44
CA GLY A 55 -64.60 -4.85 -16.51
C GLY A 55 -65.77 -3.89 -16.58
N SER A 56 -65.52 -2.58 -16.65
CA SER A 56 -66.58 -1.57 -16.70
C SER A 56 -67.55 -1.77 -17.87
N PHE A 57 -67.07 -2.08 -19.07
CA PHE A 57 -67.94 -2.36 -20.22
C PHE A 57 -68.82 -3.58 -20.01
N VAL A 58 -68.29 -4.63 -19.37
CA VAL A 58 -69.03 -5.88 -19.18
C VAL A 58 -69.99 -5.81 -18.00
N TRP A 59 -69.63 -5.03 -16.96
CA TRP A 59 -70.42 -4.89 -15.75
C TRP A 59 -71.55 -3.88 -15.90
N ILE A 60 -71.32 -2.74 -16.55
CA ILE A 60 -72.33 -1.67 -16.72
C ILE A 60 -73.56 -2.20 -17.47
N ASP A 61 -73.34 -2.92 -18.58
CA ASP A 61 -74.42 -3.51 -19.39
C ASP A 61 -75.24 -4.57 -18.64
N LYS A 62 -74.70 -5.11 -17.54
CA LYS A 62 -75.30 -6.23 -16.77
C LYS A 62 -75.58 -5.88 -15.31
N ILE A 63 -75.48 -4.61 -14.92
CA ILE A 63 -75.55 -4.17 -13.51
C ILE A 63 -76.89 -4.50 -12.85
N HIS A 64 -77.99 -4.42 -13.60
CA HIS A 64 -79.34 -4.76 -13.15
C HIS A 64 -79.54 -6.27 -12.88
N SER A 65 -78.62 -7.11 -13.36
CA SER A 65 -78.66 -8.58 -13.17
C SER A 65 -77.75 -9.07 -12.05
N PHE A 66 -77.16 -8.17 -11.28
CA PHE A 66 -76.32 -8.53 -10.14
C PHE A 66 -77.17 -9.11 -8.99
N SER A 67 -76.80 -10.29 -8.53
CA SER A 67 -77.50 -11.01 -7.45
C SER A 67 -76.47 -11.70 -6.57
N LEU A 68 -76.63 -11.63 -5.25
CA LEU A 68 -75.75 -12.30 -4.27
C LEU A 68 -76.13 -13.78 -4.04
N THR A 69 -76.63 -14.43 -5.09
CA THR A 69 -77.01 -15.85 -5.10
C THR A 69 -75.93 -16.68 -5.79
N SER A 70 -75.93 -18.00 -5.58
CA SER A 70 -74.96 -18.90 -6.24
C SER A 70 -74.94 -18.72 -7.77
N HIS A 71 -76.11 -18.61 -8.41
CA HIS A 71 -76.23 -18.35 -9.84
C HIS A 71 -75.69 -16.95 -10.23
N GLY A 72 -75.88 -15.94 -9.37
CA GLY A 72 -75.34 -14.60 -9.60
C GLY A 72 -73.80 -14.55 -9.56
N TYR A 73 -73.18 -15.30 -8.65
CA TYR A 73 -71.72 -15.44 -8.60
C TYR A 73 -71.15 -16.16 -9.83
N GLU A 74 -71.76 -17.27 -10.27
CA GLU A 74 -71.34 -18.00 -11.47
C GLU A 74 -71.39 -17.11 -12.71
N ARG A 75 -72.49 -16.37 -12.89
CA ARG A 75 -72.64 -15.41 -13.98
C ARG A 75 -71.62 -14.27 -13.90
N PHE A 76 -71.30 -13.77 -12.71
CA PHE A 76 -70.29 -12.73 -12.53
C PHE A 76 -68.89 -13.22 -12.95
N LEU A 77 -68.51 -14.44 -12.55
CA LEU A 77 -67.26 -15.05 -12.94
C LEU A 77 -67.20 -15.26 -14.45
N ASP A 78 -68.27 -15.77 -15.06
CA ASP A 78 -68.35 -16.01 -16.50
C ASP A 78 -68.14 -14.75 -17.34
N ILE A 79 -68.78 -13.65 -16.95
CA ILE A 79 -68.63 -12.37 -17.68
C ILE A 79 -67.29 -11.69 -17.35
N SER A 80 -66.71 -11.94 -16.18
CA SER A 80 -65.46 -11.30 -15.73
C SER A 80 -64.20 -12.08 -16.08
N LYS A 81 -64.29 -13.19 -16.83
CA LYS A 81 -63.14 -14.04 -17.21
C LYS A 81 -61.95 -13.23 -17.73
N LEU A 82 -62.18 -12.35 -18.70
CA LEU A 82 -61.12 -11.54 -19.31
C LEU A 82 -60.54 -10.49 -18.32
N PRO A 83 -61.35 -9.63 -17.67
CA PRO A 83 -60.84 -8.72 -16.63
C PRO A 83 -60.05 -9.42 -15.53
N LEU A 84 -60.56 -10.53 -15.00
CA LEU A 84 -59.92 -11.28 -13.92
C LEU A 84 -58.62 -11.94 -14.38
N LEU A 85 -58.55 -12.45 -15.63
CA LEU A 85 -57.32 -12.99 -16.20
C LEU A 85 -56.23 -11.91 -16.35
N ILE A 86 -56.62 -10.72 -16.80
CA ILE A 86 -55.70 -9.57 -16.90
C ILE A 86 -55.21 -9.19 -15.51
N LEU A 87 -56.11 -9.05 -14.53
CA LEU A 87 -55.74 -8.74 -13.16
C LEU A 87 -54.81 -9.81 -12.57
N ALA A 88 -55.08 -11.09 -12.85
CA ALA A 88 -54.25 -12.21 -12.40
C ALA A 88 -52.80 -12.12 -12.93
N SER A 89 -52.57 -11.47 -14.08
CA SER A 89 -51.21 -11.23 -14.61
C SER A 89 -50.35 -10.29 -13.74
N ALA A 90 -50.95 -9.51 -12.83
CA ALA A 90 -50.21 -8.69 -11.87
C ALA A 90 -49.28 -9.53 -10.99
N VAL A 91 -49.73 -10.73 -10.58
CA VAL A 91 -48.97 -11.62 -9.71
C VAL A 91 -47.64 -12.07 -10.36
N PRO A 92 -47.62 -12.68 -11.56
CA PRO A 92 -46.36 -13.02 -12.22
C PRO A 92 -45.54 -11.78 -12.59
N LEU A 93 -46.14 -10.66 -12.99
CA LEU A 93 -45.40 -9.43 -13.29
C LEU A 93 -44.66 -8.88 -12.06
N VAL A 94 -45.32 -8.79 -10.91
CA VAL A 94 -44.70 -8.38 -9.65
C VAL A 94 -43.59 -9.34 -9.22
N SER A 95 -43.80 -10.66 -9.41
CA SER A 95 -42.77 -11.67 -9.13
C SER A 95 -41.51 -11.46 -9.97
N ILE A 96 -41.65 -11.18 -11.27
CA ILE A 96 -40.53 -10.87 -12.17
C ILE A 96 -39.80 -9.61 -11.70
N VAL A 97 -40.53 -8.52 -11.42
CA VAL A 97 -39.92 -7.26 -10.96
C VAL A 97 -39.16 -7.44 -9.64
N ASN A 98 -39.72 -8.20 -8.69
CA ASN A 98 -39.06 -8.51 -7.43
C ASN A 98 -37.77 -9.32 -7.64
N ASN A 99 -37.76 -10.31 -8.54
CA ASN A 99 -36.54 -11.06 -8.85
C ASN A 99 -35.47 -10.19 -9.51
N LEU A 100 -35.85 -9.34 -10.48
CA LEU A 100 -34.93 -8.38 -11.10
C LEU A 100 -34.34 -7.39 -10.09
N HIS A 101 -35.17 -6.91 -9.16
CA HIS A 101 -34.76 -6.00 -8.10
C HIS A 101 -33.76 -6.67 -7.13
N ARG A 102 -34.03 -7.92 -6.72
CA ARG A 102 -33.08 -8.72 -5.93
C ARG A 102 -31.73 -8.85 -6.63
N THR A 103 -31.71 -9.19 -7.93
CA THR A 103 -30.46 -9.27 -8.71
C THR A 103 -29.70 -7.94 -8.69
N LYS A 104 -30.38 -6.80 -8.85
CA LYS A 104 -29.75 -5.47 -8.80
C LYS A 104 -29.20 -5.13 -7.41
N GLN A 105 -29.91 -5.50 -6.35
CA GLN A 105 -29.40 -5.34 -4.98
C GLN A 105 -28.17 -6.22 -4.74
N THR A 106 -28.20 -7.48 -5.19
CA THR A 106 -27.08 -8.40 -5.07
C THR A 106 -25.85 -7.92 -5.86
N GLU A 107 -26.02 -7.45 -7.10
CA GLU A 107 -24.94 -6.83 -7.88
C GLU A 107 -24.27 -5.67 -7.12
N LYS A 108 -25.07 -4.77 -6.53
CA LYS A 108 -24.55 -3.65 -5.76
C LYS A 108 -23.82 -4.13 -4.50
N GLN A 109 -24.38 -5.08 -3.77
CA GLN A 109 -23.75 -5.65 -2.58
C GLN A 109 -22.42 -6.31 -2.89
N ILE A 110 -22.32 -7.05 -3.99
CA ILE A 110 -21.06 -7.65 -4.47
C ILE A 110 -20.05 -6.54 -4.75
N SER A 111 -20.43 -5.51 -5.51
CA SER A 111 -19.54 -4.40 -5.84
C SER A 111 -19.04 -3.64 -4.60
N GLU A 112 -19.91 -3.38 -3.62
CA GLU A 112 -19.53 -2.73 -2.36
C GLU A 112 -18.65 -3.64 -1.49
N ALA A 113 -18.93 -4.95 -1.46
CA ALA A 113 -18.13 -5.93 -0.74
C ALA A 113 -16.73 -6.07 -1.35
N GLU A 114 -16.62 -6.12 -2.69
CA GLU A 114 -15.34 -6.13 -3.40
C GLU A 114 -14.53 -4.87 -3.10
N ARG A 115 -15.16 -3.69 -3.14
CA ARG A 115 -14.51 -2.43 -2.80
C ARG A 115 -13.99 -2.45 -1.36
N LYS A 116 -14.82 -2.91 -0.41
CA LYS A 116 -14.44 -3.01 0.99
C LYS A 116 -13.27 -3.99 1.17
N ASN A 117 -13.33 -5.15 0.53
CA ASN A 117 -12.28 -6.16 0.59
C ASN A 117 -10.94 -5.60 0.07
N ARG A 118 -10.96 -4.86 -1.05
CA ARG A 118 -9.73 -4.22 -1.57
C ARG A 118 -9.11 -3.24 -0.56
N VAL A 119 -9.94 -2.40 0.06
CA VAL A 119 -9.50 -1.44 1.08
C VAL A 119 -8.97 -2.15 2.32
N ASP A 120 -9.70 -3.16 2.81
CA ASP A 120 -9.30 -3.95 3.98
C ASP A 120 -7.97 -4.67 3.74
N LEU A 121 -7.77 -5.25 2.54
CA LEU A 121 -6.52 -5.89 2.14
C LEU A 121 -5.33 -4.92 2.20
N TYR A 122 -5.47 -3.73 1.62
CA TYR A 122 -4.44 -2.68 1.66
C TYR A 122 -4.07 -2.31 3.10
N TYR A 123 -5.07 -2.00 3.94
CA TYR A 123 -4.80 -1.57 5.32
C TYR A 123 -4.23 -2.69 6.18
N ASN A 124 -4.65 -3.94 5.95
CA ASN A 124 -4.11 -5.10 6.65
C ASN A 124 -2.64 -5.35 6.27
N HIS A 125 -2.31 -5.29 4.98
CA HIS A 125 -0.94 -5.43 4.50
C HIS A 125 -0.03 -4.33 5.08
N MET A 126 -0.44 -3.07 4.96
CA MET A 126 0.30 -1.95 5.52
C MET A 126 0.48 -2.11 7.04
N LYS A 127 -0.59 -2.40 7.78
CA LYS A 127 -0.53 -2.55 9.24
C LYS A 127 0.41 -3.69 9.65
N PHE A 128 0.33 -4.83 8.97
CA PHE A 128 1.22 -5.97 9.20
C PHE A 128 2.70 -5.57 9.11
N HIS A 129 3.11 -4.92 8.02
CA HIS A 129 4.49 -4.46 7.86
C HIS A 129 4.88 -3.39 8.87
N LEU A 130 4.01 -2.41 9.16
CA LEU A 130 4.29 -1.38 10.15
C LEU A 130 4.52 -1.97 11.54
N ASP A 131 3.76 -3.00 11.92
CA ASP A 131 3.90 -3.66 13.22
C ASP A 131 5.15 -4.53 13.29
N LEU A 132 5.63 -5.09 12.16
CA LEU A 132 6.93 -5.74 12.08
C LEU A 132 8.09 -4.74 12.16
N TYR A 133 8.03 -3.65 11.39
CA TYR A 133 9.10 -2.64 11.34
C TYR A 133 9.38 -1.99 12.69
N LYS A 134 8.34 -1.76 13.51
CA LYS A 134 8.52 -1.22 14.87
C LYS A 134 9.31 -2.13 15.81
N LYS A 135 9.41 -3.43 15.50
CA LYS A 135 10.14 -4.41 16.30
C LYS A 135 11.59 -4.59 15.85
N ILE A 136 11.96 -4.01 14.70
CA ILE A 136 13.31 -4.10 14.16
C ILE A 136 14.17 -3.03 14.83
N GLU A 137 15.10 -3.50 15.67
CA GLU A 137 16.07 -2.69 16.39
C GLU A 137 17.41 -3.45 16.41
N GLY A 138 18.49 -2.73 16.16
CA GLY A 138 19.84 -3.25 16.17
C GLY A 138 20.44 -3.22 17.56
N LYS A 139 21.57 -3.93 17.73
CA LYS A 139 22.33 -3.95 18.98
C LYS A 139 22.83 -2.56 19.36
N ARG A 140 22.90 -2.29 20.67
CA ARG A 140 23.54 -1.07 21.21
C ARG A 140 25.05 -1.21 21.08
N ILE A 141 25.67 -0.28 20.36
CA ILE A 141 27.11 -0.18 20.16
C ILE A 141 27.65 1.01 20.94
N GLY A 142 28.66 0.79 21.78
CA GLY A 142 29.31 1.82 22.58
C GLY A 142 30.76 2.02 22.15
N SER A 143 31.16 3.26 21.91
CA SER A 143 32.53 3.61 21.53
C SER A 143 33.09 4.68 22.46
N TYR A 144 34.16 4.35 23.19
CA TYR A 144 34.79 5.25 24.14
C TYR A 144 35.88 6.08 23.47
N TYR A 145 35.86 7.39 23.71
CA TYR A 145 36.83 8.32 23.14
C TYR A 145 37.33 9.33 24.18
N PRO A 146 38.57 9.81 24.05
CA PRO A 146 39.16 10.75 25.00
C PRO A 146 38.55 12.15 24.84
N VAL A 147 38.21 12.78 25.96
CA VAL A 147 37.79 14.19 26.03
C VAL A 147 38.50 14.83 27.22
N GLN A 148 39.52 15.64 26.94
CA GLN A 148 40.35 16.26 27.97
C GLN A 148 40.92 15.18 28.93
N GLU A 149 40.56 15.24 30.21
CA GLU A 149 41.00 14.29 31.26
C GLU A 149 39.98 13.17 31.53
N ALA A 150 38.89 13.09 30.77
CA ALA A 150 37.83 12.10 30.93
C ALA A 150 37.63 11.25 29.66
N GLN A 151 36.84 10.18 29.79
CA GLN A 151 36.33 9.40 28.66
C GLN A 151 34.85 9.70 28.45
N ALA A 152 34.46 9.90 27.19
CA ALA A 152 33.07 10.00 26.79
C ALA A 152 32.69 8.76 25.96
N GLU A 153 31.41 8.40 25.98
CA GLU A 153 30.85 7.28 25.20
C GLU A 153 29.99 7.83 24.06
N ALA A 154 30.28 7.40 22.84
CA ALA A 154 29.40 7.53 21.69
C ALA A 154 28.55 6.26 21.57
N ILE A 155 27.23 6.42 21.53
CA ILE A 155 26.27 5.31 21.49
C ILE A 155 25.56 5.31 20.14
N TYR A 156 25.48 4.13 19.54
CA TYR A 156 24.76 3.86 18.30
C TYR A 156 23.76 2.74 18.55
N GLN A 157 22.55 2.91 18.04
CA GLN A 157 21.52 1.89 18.12
C GLN A 157 20.58 2.11 16.94
N HIS A 158 20.67 1.23 15.95
CA HIS A 158 19.91 1.35 14.73
C HIS A 158 18.46 0.94 14.99
N PHE A 159 17.51 1.68 14.43
CA PHE A 159 16.09 1.30 14.46
C PHE A 159 15.37 1.90 13.27
N ILE A 160 14.20 1.37 12.89
CA ILE A 160 13.39 1.96 11.83
C ILE A 160 12.72 3.23 12.34
N LYS A 161 13.22 4.40 11.93
CA LYS A 161 12.74 5.71 12.38
C LYS A 161 11.43 6.11 11.70
N HIS A 162 11.28 5.78 10.42
CA HIS A 162 10.12 6.16 9.61
C HIS A 162 9.49 4.93 8.93
N PRO A 163 8.74 4.10 9.67
CA PRO A 163 8.21 2.83 9.15
C PRO A 163 7.19 3.01 8.01
N GLN A 164 6.40 4.09 8.04
CA GLN A 164 5.46 4.42 6.94
C GLN A 164 6.19 4.77 5.65
N GLU A 165 7.25 5.58 5.72
CA GLU A 165 8.06 5.93 4.54
C GLU A 165 8.80 4.72 3.99
N LEU A 166 9.31 3.84 4.87
CA LEU A 166 9.90 2.56 4.44
C LEU A 166 8.86 1.69 3.71
N TYR A 167 7.65 1.57 4.25
CA TYR A 167 6.56 0.83 3.59
C TYR A 167 6.24 1.42 2.21
N ARG A 168 6.14 2.75 2.08
CA ARG A 168 5.85 3.40 0.79
C ARG A 168 6.96 3.21 -0.24
N LYS A 169 8.22 3.18 0.18
CA LYS A 169 9.35 2.87 -0.70
C LYS A 169 9.36 1.41 -1.14
N ALA A 170 9.06 0.50 -0.21
CA ALA A 170 9.03 -0.93 -0.48
C ALA A 170 7.81 -1.35 -1.31
N TYR A 171 6.66 -0.71 -1.13
CA TYR A 171 5.38 -1.05 -1.78
C TYR A 171 4.70 0.18 -2.42
N PRO A 172 5.33 0.83 -3.42
CA PRO A 172 4.83 2.06 -4.02
C PRO A 172 3.54 1.86 -4.83
N GLN A 173 3.29 0.64 -5.31
CA GLN A 173 2.10 0.31 -6.12
C GLN A 173 0.89 -0.12 -5.28
N SER A 174 1.10 -0.44 -4.01
CA SER A 174 0.02 -0.82 -3.10
C SER A 174 -0.83 0.41 -2.79
N THR A 175 -2.06 0.47 -3.29
CA THR A 175 -3.01 1.57 -3.03
C THR A 175 -4.36 1.05 -2.53
N PRO A 176 -5.20 1.90 -1.89
CA PRO A 176 -6.56 1.50 -1.52
C PRO A 176 -7.45 1.12 -2.69
N ASP A 177 -7.18 1.67 -3.88
CA ASP A 177 -7.98 1.46 -5.09
C ASP A 177 -7.50 0.25 -5.90
N ASP A 178 -6.18 0.01 -5.92
CA ASP A 178 -5.53 -1.16 -6.52
C ASP A 178 -4.65 -1.89 -5.48
N SER A 179 -5.25 -2.86 -4.81
CA SER A 179 -4.61 -3.67 -3.75
C SER A 179 -4.18 -5.06 -4.23
N GLN A 180 -4.15 -5.29 -5.54
CA GLN A 180 -3.67 -6.56 -6.11
C GLN A 180 -2.14 -6.63 -6.17
N GLN A 181 -1.46 -5.48 -6.21
CA GLN A 181 -0.01 -5.40 -6.24
C GLN A 181 0.56 -5.22 -4.82
N LEU A 182 0.73 -6.35 -4.13
CA LEU A 182 1.32 -6.42 -2.78
C LEU A 182 2.80 -6.81 -2.81
N ASP A 183 3.38 -7.02 -3.99
CA ASP A 183 4.78 -7.38 -4.12
C ASP A 183 5.70 -6.21 -3.80
N ILE A 184 6.86 -6.54 -3.23
CA ILE A 184 7.91 -5.57 -3.00
C ILE A 184 8.43 -5.02 -4.32
N ASN A 185 8.72 -3.72 -4.33
CA ASN A 185 9.33 -3.04 -5.45
C ASN A 185 10.73 -3.60 -5.74
N GLU A 186 10.88 -4.18 -6.92
CA GLU A 186 12.18 -4.74 -7.35
C GLU A 186 13.29 -3.68 -7.36
N GLN A 187 13.02 -2.47 -7.83
CA GLN A 187 14.03 -1.40 -7.87
C GLN A 187 14.57 -1.06 -6.47
N PHE A 188 13.71 -1.07 -5.45
CA PHE A 188 14.11 -0.89 -4.05
C PHE A 188 15.08 -1.99 -3.59
N VAL A 189 14.79 -3.25 -3.92
CA VAL A 189 15.66 -4.40 -3.59
C VAL A 189 17.01 -4.29 -4.31
N ILE A 190 16.99 -3.95 -5.61
CA ILE A 190 18.20 -3.73 -6.42
C ILE A 190 19.07 -2.63 -5.80
N ASP A 191 18.48 -1.51 -5.40
CA ASP A 191 19.22 -0.38 -4.86
C ASP A 191 19.85 -0.71 -3.50
N LEU A 192 19.16 -1.49 -2.67
CA LEU A 192 19.68 -2.02 -1.42
C LEU A 192 20.85 -2.99 -1.68
N HIS A 193 20.69 -3.90 -2.64
CA HIS A 193 21.74 -4.85 -3.04
C HIS A 193 22.99 -4.13 -3.56
N LYS A 194 22.83 -3.12 -4.42
CA LYS A 194 23.94 -2.29 -4.92
C LYS A 194 24.72 -1.62 -3.79
N CYS A 195 24.04 -1.15 -2.75
CA CYS A 195 24.72 -0.55 -1.60
C CYS A 195 25.61 -1.57 -0.86
N TRP A 196 25.11 -2.79 -0.64
CA TRP A 196 25.90 -3.86 -0.02
C TRP A 196 27.06 -4.36 -0.88
N VAL A 197 26.85 -4.49 -2.19
CA VAL A 197 27.92 -4.79 -3.15
C VAL A 197 29.02 -3.73 -3.08
N GLU A 198 28.66 -2.45 -3.02
CA GLU A 198 29.64 -1.36 -2.92
C GLU A 198 30.38 -1.35 -1.56
N ILE A 199 29.68 -1.63 -0.45
CA ILE A 199 30.31 -1.81 0.87
C ILE A 199 31.35 -2.94 0.79
N ASN A 200 30.96 -4.12 0.33
CA ASN A 200 31.85 -5.27 0.23
C ASN A 200 33.02 -5.02 -0.71
N ALA A 201 32.83 -4.30 -1.83
CA ALA A 201 33.91 -3.95 -2.74
C ALA A 201 34.97 -3.04 -2.07
N ARG A 202 34.55 -2.11 -1.21
CA ARG A 202 35.46 -1.25 -0.44
C ARG A 202 36.16 -1.99 0.70
N LEU A 203 35.44 -2.89 1.39
CA LEU A 203 36.04 -3.75 2.41
C LEU A 203 37.04 -4.74 1.81
N LYS A 204 36.79 -5.23 0.58
CA LYS A 204 37.75 -6.01 -0.19
C LYS A 204 39.07 -5.26 -0.40
N GLN A 205 38.98 -4.04 -0.92
CA GLN A 205 40.16 -3.17 -1.13
C GLN A 205 40.92 -2.94 0.19
N LEU A 206 40.21 -2.84 1.31
CA LEU A 206 40.84 -2.74 2.62
C LEU A 206 41.55 -4.04 3.01
N SER A 207 40.91 -5.19 2.83
CA SER A 207 41.47 -6.51 3.16
C SER A 207 42.72 -6.87 2.34
N GLU A 208 42.79 -6.38 1.10
CA GLU A 208 43.92 -6.60 0.18
C GLU A 208 45.04 -5.57 0.37
N SER A 209 44.81 -4.51 1.16
CA SER A 209 45.81 -3.45 1.37
C SER A 209 46.93 -3.88 2.31
N GLU A 210 48.16 -3.45 2.03
CA GLU A 210 49.33 -3.80 2.83
C GLU A 210 49.22 -3.28 4.27
N ASN A 211 49.55 -4.13 5.25
CA ASN A 211 49.68 -3.74 6.65
C ASN A 211 51.15 -3.44 6.97
N GLN A 212 51.50 -2.16 6.91
CA GLN A 212 52.86 -1.68 7.20
C GLN A 212 52.97 -1.16 8.64
N ILE A 213 54.09 -1.46 9.31
CA ILE A 213 54.40 -0.95 10.66
C ILE A 213 54.55 0.58 10.64
N HIS A 214 55.22 1.11 9.61
CA HIS A 214 55.37 2.53 9.34
C HIS A 214 54.71 2.84 8.00
N PRO A 215 53.41 3.20 8.00
CA PRO A 215 52.66 3.35 6.77
C PRO A 215 53.10 4.57 5.99
N THR A 216 53.28 4.42 4.68
CA THR A 216 53.58 5.53 3.78
C THR A 216 52.42 6.54 3.70
N GLU A 217 52.72 7.76 3.27
CA GLU A 217 51.70 8.81 3.06
C GLU A 217 50.60 8.37 2.09
N GLU A 218 50.99 7.65 1.02
CA GLU A 218 50.06 7.11 0.03
C GLU A 218 49.15 6.03 0.62
N LEU A 219 49.68 5.14 1.45
CA LEU A 219 48.91 4.11 2.13
C LEU A 219 47.90 4.72 3.11
N CYS A 220 48.32 5.69 3.94
CA CYS A 220 47.43 6.43 4.84
C CYS A 220 46.29 7.11 4.07
N THR A 221 46.61 7.79 2.98
CA THR A 221 45.62 8.46 2.12
C THR A 221 44.62 7.48 1.54
N THR A 222 45.09 6.33 1.06
CA THR A 222 44.26 5.28 0.45
C THR A 222 43.30 4.68 1.49
N LYS A 223 43.80 4.30 2.67
CA LYS A 223 42.97 3.77 3.76
C LYS A 223 41.94 4.78 4.25
N MET A 224 42.30 6.07 4.39
CA MET A 224 41.31 7.11 4.72
C MET A 224 40.22 7.24 3.67
N ARG A 225 40.56 7.19 2.38
CA ARG A 225 39.58 7.26 1.29
C ARG A 225 38.62 6.07 1.32
N ILE A 226 39.13 4.87 1.57
CA ILE A 226 38.30 3.67 1.71
C ILE A 226 37.35 3.83 2.90
N PHE A 227 37.86 4.22 4.06
CA PHE A 227 37.06 4.43 5.27
C PHE A 227 35.94 5.44 5.06
N VAL A 228 36.23 6.62 4.51
CA VAL A 228 35.22 7.64 4.17
C VAL A 228 34.21 7.11 3.15
N GLY A 229 34.68 6.37 2.15
CA GLY A 229 33.81 5.73 1.17
C GLY A 229 32.82 4.75 1.81
N VAL A 230 33.28 3.89 2.72
CA VAL A 230 32.41 2.95 3.45
C VAL A 230 31.38 3.71 4.28
N MET A 231 31.79 4.76 5.01
CA MET A 231 30.88 5.58 5.81
C MET A 231 29.77 6.24 4.98
N ILE A 232 30.10 6.75 3.78
CA ILE A 232 29.13 7.37 2.88
C ILE A 232 28.07 6.35 2.41
N ILE A 233 28.50 5.17 1.99
CA ILE A 233 27.57 4.14 1.51
C ILE A 233 26.77 3.52 2.66
N TYR A 234 27.39 3.35 3.82
CA TYR A 234 26.69 3.00 5.05
C TYR A 234 25.56 3.99 5.38
N GLU A 235 25.84 5.30 5.37
CA GLU A 235 24.83 6.33 5.64
C GLU A 235 23.72 6.32 4.55
N LYS A 236 24.09 6.11 3.29
CA LYS A 236 23.14 5.93 2.17
C LYS A 236 22.22 4.73 2.40
N THR A 237 22.77 3.60 2.82
CA THR A 237 22.02 2.35 3.10
C THR A 237 21.06 2.55 4.26
N CYS A 238 21.52 3.18 5.34
CA CYS A 238 20.67 3.53 6.49
C CYS A 238 19.51 4.46 6.08
N LYS A 239 19.75 5.44 5.21
CA LYS A 239 18.71 6.33 4.68
C LYS A 239 17.73 5.61 3.74
N LEU A 240 18.21 4.64 2.96
CA LEU A 240 17.35 3.82 2.11
C LEU A 240 16.34 3.03 2.95
N LEU A 241 16.83 2.40 4.03
CA LEU A 241 16.03 1.66 5.02
C LEU A 241 15.31 2.55 6.05
N CYS A 242 15.37 3.88 5.90
CA CYS A 242 14.71 4.84 6.80
C CYS A 242 15.10 4.68 8.29
N LEU A 243 16.36 4.35 8.56
CA LEU A 243 16.86 4.09 9.91
C LEU A 243 17.08 5.38 10.71
N GLY A 244 17.14 5.24 12.03
CA GLY A 244 17.57 6.22 13.02
C GLY A 244 18.68 5.65 13.91
N GLY A 245 19.31 6.50 14.72
CA GLY A 245 20.32 6.09 15.72
C GLY A 245 21.62 5.49 15.16
N PHE A 246 21.80 5.52 13.83
CA PHE A 246 22.95 4.94 13.12
C PHE A 246 24.18 5.87 13.07
N HIS A 247 24.09 7.09 13.62
CA HIS A 247 25.20 8.01 13.78
C HIS A 247 25.13 8.70 15.16
N TYR A 248 26.28 9.07 15.70
CA TYR A 248 26.35 9.83 16.95
C TYR A 248 25.94 11.30 16.73
N LYS A 249 25.61 12.01 17.82
CA LYS A 249 25.20 13.43 17.79
C LYS A 249 26.33 14.37 17.38
N LYS A 250 27.58 13.90 17.42
CA LYS A 250 28.79 14.63 17.06
C LYS A 250 29.57 13.88 16.00
N SER A 251 30.40 14.59 15.25
CA SER A 251 31.39 13.99 14.36
C SER A 251 32.79 14.11 14.95
N PHE A 252 33.59 13.08 14.73
CA PHE A 252 35.00 13.01 15.08
C PHE A 252 35.82 13.62 13.94
N VAL A 253 36.67 14.58 14.30
CA VAL A 253 37.64 15.18 13.38
C VAL A 253 38.93 14.40 13.52
N ILE A 254 39.32 13.77 12.42
CA ILE A 254 40.46 12.85 12.35
C ILE A 254 41.37 13.33 11.23
N ASN A 255 42.66 13.54 11.52
CA ASN A 255 43.64 13.77 10.47
C ASN A 255 44.31 12.46 10.07
N ASP A 256 44.80 12.37 8.84
CA ASP A 256 45.77 11.32 8.51
C ASP A 256 47.07 11.54 9.29
N SER A 257 47.89 10.48 9.45
CA SER A 257 49.15 10.56 10.21
C SER A 257 50.15 11.62 9.68
N TYR A 258 49.98 12.08 8.44
CA TYR A 258 50.83 13.10 7.81
C TYR A 258 50.22 14.51 7.82
N ASN A 259 49.04 14.71 8.43
CA ASN A 259 48.32 15.99 8.48
C ASN A 259 48.08 16.63 7.09
N LYS A 260 47.90 15.81 6.06
CA LYS A 260 47.57 16.23 4.70
C LYS A 260 46.07 16.25 4.45
N TYR A 261 45.32 15.40 5.12
CA TYR A 261 43.88 15.25 4.97
C TYR A 261 43.19 15.24 6.32
N GLN A 262 42.01 15.85 6.35
CA GLN A 262 41.11 15.84 7.48
C GLN A 262 39.82 15.11 7.10
N VAL A 263 39.42 14.17 7.93
CA VAL A 263 38.21 13.38 7.83
C VAL A 263 37.25 13.81 8.92
N TYR A 264 35.99 14.01 8.54
CA TYR A 264 34.87 14.13 9.46
C TYR A 264 34.16 12.78 9.46
N SER A 265 34.11 12.15 10.62
CA SER A 265 33.60 10.80 10.78
C SER A 265 32.45 10.77 11.79
N PRO A 266 31.31 10.11 11.52
CA PRO A 266 30.32 9.81 12.55
C PRO A 266 30.79 8.73 13.54
N PHE A 267 31.90 8.04 13.24
CA PHE A 267 32.51 6.98 14.06
C PHE A 267 33.85 7.41 14.62
N TYR A 268 34.17 7.00 15.85
CA TYR A 268 35.46 7.29 16.44
C TYR A 268 36.61 6.59 15.71
N ASP A 269 36.39 5.33 15.33
CA ASP A 269 37.35 4.47 14.66
C ASP A 269 36.69 3.52 13.65
N PHE A 270 37.50 2.73 12.96
CA PHE A 270 37.02 1.73 12.01
C PHE A 270 36.30 0.57 12.71
N GLY A 271 36.72 0.18 13.92
CA GLY A 271 36.06 -0.88 14.70
C GLY A 271 34.60 -0.57 14.96
N THR A 272 34.30 0.64 15.42
CA THR A 272 32.93 1.11 15.67
C THR A 272 32.10 1.15 14.37
N LEU A 273 32.69 1.57 13.25
CA LEU A 273 32.04 1.50 11.94
C LEU A 273 31.70 0.05 11.57
N TYR A 274 32.64 -0.88 11.78
CA TYR A 274 32.45 -2.29 11.45
C TYR A 274 31.37 -2.95 12.30
N GLU A 275 31.34 -2.71 13.62
CA GLU A 275 30.22 -3.14 14.48
C GLU A 275 28.89 -2.56 14.02
N SER A 276 28.91 -1.31 13.54
CA SER A 276 27.72 -0.65 12.98
C SER A 276 27.29 -1.26 11.64
N LEU A 277 28.22 -1.76 10.82
CA LEU A 277 27.91 -2.53 9.61
C LEU A 277 27.28 -3.88 9.94
N GLN A 278 27.75 -4.58 10.98
CA GLN A 278 27.12 -5.83 11.43
C GLN A 278 25.69 -5.58 11.93
N SER A 279 25.47 -4.53 12.73
CA SER A 279 24.12 -4.14 13.15
C SER A 279 23.21 -3.79 11.95
N LEU A 280 23.77 -3.12 10.93
CA LEU A 280 23.05 -2.82 9.69
C LEU A 280 22.72 -4.08 8.89
N GLU A 281 23.62 -5.08 8.87
CA GLU A 281 23.37 -6.39 8.26
C GLU A 281 22.20 -7.10 8.96
N GLU A 282 22.21 -7.17 10.29
CA GLU A 282 21.14 -7.77 11.10
C GLU A 282 19.77 -7.12 10.80
N ILE A 283 19.72 -5.79 10.75
CA ILE A 283 18.50 -5.06 10.38
C ILE A 283 18.09 -5.31 8.94
N THR A 284 19.06 -5.42 8.03
CA THR A 284 18.76 -5.70 6.62
C THR A 284 18.10 -7.07 6.51
N TYR A 285 18.64 -8.12 7.15
CA TYR A 285 17.97 -9.43 7.18
C TYR A 285 16.58 -9.35 7.80
N ALA A 286 16.46 -8.71 8.97
CA ALA A 286 15.18 -8.59 9.66
C ALA A 286 14.13 -7.89 8.79
N PHE A 287 14.53 -6.87 8.02
CA PHE A 287 13.66 -6.22 7.04
C PHE A 287 13.31 -7.16 5.88
N LEU A 288 14.30 -7.79 5.25
CA LEU A 288 14.11 -8.68 4.10
C LEU A 288 13.21 -9.88 4.43
N ASP A 289 13.29 -10.41 5.64
CA ASP A 289 12.44 -11.50 6.10
C ASP A 289 10.97 -11.09 6.24
N THR A 290 10.68 -9.79 6.43
CA THR A 290 9.29 -9.30 6.41
C THR A 290 8.66 -9.35 5.02
N CYS A 291 9.47 -9.32 3.96
CA CYS A 291 9.05 -9.07 2.58
C CYS A 291 9.62 -10.08 1.58
N ARG A 292 10.05 -11.25 2.07
CA ARG A 292 10.76 -12.25 1.27
C ARG A 292 9.84 -12.87 0.21
N ASN A 293 10.23 -12.72 -1.05
CA ASN A 293 9.62 -13.35 -2.22
C ASN A 293 10.71 -13.77 -3.22
N GLU A 294 10.32 -14.18 -4.43
CA GLU A 294 11.25 -14.58 -5.50
C GLU A 294 12.25 -13.46 -5.86
N VAL A 295 11.77 -12.21 -5.93
CA VAL A 295 12.61 -11.03 -6.23
C VAL A 295 13.66 -10.83 -5.13
N VAL A 296 13.27 -10.89 -3.85
CA VAL A 296 14.22 -10.77 -2.75
C VAL A 296 15.25 -11.89 -2.79
N ASN A 297 14.84 -13.13 -3.05
CA ASN A 297 15.76 -14.27 -3.09
C ASN A 297 16.75 -14.21 -4.27
N LEU A 298 16.40 -13.52 -5.36
CA LEU A 298 17.31 -13.31 -6.50
C LEU A 298 18.52 -12.45 -6.11
N TYR A 299 18.31 -11.40 -5.31
CA TYR A 299 19.37 -10.45 -4.92
C TYR A 299 19.96 -10.73 -3.53
N PHE A 300 19.21 -11.41 -2.66
CA PHE A 300 19.58 -11.76 -1.29
C PHE A 300 19.22 -13.22 -0.98
N PRO A 301 19.98 -14.18 -1.54
CA PRO A 301 19.81 -15.60 -1.22
C PRO A 301 19.95 -15.85 0.29
N ILE A 302 19.21 -16.82 0.84
CA ILE A 302 19.21 -17.14 2.28
C ILE A 302 20.57 -17.65 2.76
N GLU A 303 21.28 -18.37 1.89
CA GLU A 303 22.56 -19.01 2.23
C GLU A 303 23.74 -18.03 2.20
N ASP A 304 23.57 -16.89 1.53
CA ASP A 304 24.64 -15.93 1.31
C ASP A 304 24.71 -14.90 2.46
N LYS A 305 25.94 -14.63 2.91
CA LYS A 305 26.19 -13.51 3.80
C LYS A 305 26.17 -12.19 3.04
N ILE A 306 25.34 -11.26 3.50
CA ILE A 306 25.30 -9.88 3.03
C ILE A 306 26.63 -9.18 3.31
N LEU A 307 27.19 -9.30 4.51
CA LEU A 307 28.53 -8.80 4.84
C LEU A 307 29.56 -9.92 4.68
N ILE A 308 30.38 -9.83 3.64
CA ILE A 308 31.28 -10.92 3.24
C ILE A 308 32.56 -10.94 4.09
N TYR A 309 33.08 -9.76 4.45
CA TYR A 309 34.37 -9.62 5.13
C TYR A 309 34.19 -9.64 6.65
N GLY A 310 34.88 -10.58 7.30
CA GLY A 310 34.88 -10.76 8.75
C GLY A 310 35.83 -9.82 9.51
N GLU A 311 35.93 -10.01 10.83
CA GLU A 311 36.74 -9.17 11.73
C GLU A 311 38.25 -9.15 11.43
N GLY A 312 38.74 -10.05 10.58
CA GLY A 312 40.15 -10.08 10.15
C GLY A 312 40.63 -8.83 9.41
N ILE A 313 39.71 -7.96 8.97
CA ILE A 313 40.05 -6.65 8.37
C ILE A 313 40.26 -5.53 9.41
N LEU A 314 40.01 -5.81 10.69
CA LEU A 314 40.16 -4.84 11.76
C LEU A 314 41.65 -4.62 12.04
N GLU A 315 42.09 -3.39 11.82
CA GLU A 315 43.44 -2.93 12.15
C GLU A 315 43.37 -1.78 13.14
N ASN A 316 44.44 -1.56 13.90
CA ASN A 316 44.56 -0.36 14.72
C ASN A 316 44.64 0.88 13.82
N TRP A 317 43.48 1.53 13.64
CA TRP A 317 43.29 2.63 12.70
C TRP A 317 44.10 3.89 13.07
N PHE A 318 44.52 4.00 14.34
CA PHE A 318 45.36 5.10 14.81
C PHE A 318 46.82 5.01 14.33
N LYS A 319 47.21 3.93 13.61
CA LYS A 319 48.47 3.92 12.84
C LYS A 319 48.41 4.83 11.62
N TYR A 320 47.23 4.98 11.02
CA TYR A 320 47.01 5.74 9.79
C TYR A 320 46.41 7.12 10.04
N SER A 321 45.99 7.39 11.28
CA SER A 321 45.24 8.59 11.61
C SER A 321 45.41 9.04 13.05
N GLN A 322 45.09 10.31 13.30
CA GLN A 322 45.11 10.94 14.60
C GLN A 322 43.77 11.61 14.89
N PHE A 323 43.13 11.24 15.99
CA PHE A 323 41.96 11.94 16.50
C PHE A 323 42.34 13.33 17.04
N LEU A 324 41.57 14.34 16.68
CA LEU A 324 41.77 15.71 17.15
C LEU A 324 40.72 16.12 18.18
N ILE A 325 39.46 16.20 17.74
CA ILE A 325 38.35 16.79 18.50
C ILE A 325 37.02 16.22 18.03
N THR A 326 35.97 16.42 18.82
CA THR A 326 34.58 16.23 18.39
C THR A 326 33.93 17.58 18.07
N ILE A 327 33.13 17.63 17.00
CA ILE A 327 32.35 18.81 16.60
C ILE A 327 30.87 18.46 16.45
N ALA A 328 30.01 19.46 16.21
CA ALA A 328 28.62 19.22 15.81
C ALA A 328 28.57 18.29 14.58
N TYR A 329 27.54 17.43 14.51
CA TYR A 329 27.42 16.45 13.44
C TYR A 329 27.62 17.06 12.05
N GLN A 330 28.54 16.46 11.30
CA GLN A 330 28.74 16.66 9.88
C GLN A 330 28.76 15.29 9.17
N PRO A 331 28.17 15.19 7.97
CA PRO A 331 28.25 13.98 7.15
C PRO A 331 29.70 13.58 6.87
N ALA A 332 29.91 12.29 6.63
CA ALA A 332 31.23 11.76 6.34
C ALA A 332 31.85 12.45 5.11
N LYS A 333 33.02 13.07 5.28
CA LYS A 333 33.74 13.73 4.19
C LYS A 333 35.24 13.80 4.47
N MET A 334 36.02 13.97 3.42
CA MET A 334 37.48 14.13 3.45
C MET A 334 37.86 15.44 2.76
N SER A 335 38.69 16.24 3.43
CA SER A 335 39.19 17.52 2.92
C SER A 335 40.71 17.52 2.93
N ARG A 336 41.34 18.10 1.90
CA ARG A 336 42.79 18.33 1.90
C ARG A 336 43.11 19.54 2.78
N LEU A 337 44.07 19.40 3.68
CA LEU A 337 44.55 20.49 4.52
C LEU A 337 45.49 21.41 3.71
N PRO A 338 45.46 22.73 3.95
CA PRO A 338 46.41 23.64 3.35
C PRO A 338 47.82 23.30 3.85
N GLN A 339 48.75 23.07 2.93
CA GLN A 339 50.16 22.95 3.29
C GLN A 339 50.63 24.34 3.76
N LEU A 340 50.97 24.47 5.05
CA LEU A 340 51.74 25.61 5.53
C LEU A 340 53.04 25.62 4.72
N ARG A 341 53.19 26.62 3.85
CA ARG A 341 54.45 26.90 3.17
C ARG A 341 55.47 27.12 4.29
N ARG A 342 56.39 26.17 4.49
CA ARG A 342 57.56 26.40 5.33
C ARG A 342 58.44 27.35 4.53
N ASP A 343 58.37 28.63 4.89
CA ASP A 343 59.37 29.62 4.48
C ASP A 343 60.69 29.34 5.20
#